data_AF-A0A350YUU1-F1
#
_entry.id   AF-A0A350YUU1-F1
#
_cell.length_a   1.000
_cell.length_b   1.000
_cell.length_c   1.000
_cell.angle_alpha   90.00
_cell.angle_beta   90.00
_cell.angle_gamma   90.00
#
_symmetry.space_group_name_H-M   'P 1'
#
loop_
_entity.id
_entity.type
_entity.pdbx_description
1 polymer ?
#
loop_
_entity_poly.entity_id
_entity_poly.type
_entity_poly.pdbx_seq_one_letter_code
_entity_poly.pdbx_strand_id
1 'polypeptide(L)'
;METIFGLDYPTLWFLIVGGLFSGYAILDGFDFGAGAWHLFFNKEESRRIALNAVGPVWDGNEVWLVIGGGALFAGFPEMYATLFSSMYVPFMLFLVFIIFRAVSIEFRSKEEMKWWRKSWDIAYSISSIMLPFLLGVVLGNVLQGLPLDKDFHYVGGPFFEFLNPYSLMVGVTTLALMMTHGAIYLLLKTEGRLYAKLTILLRSGIIFFIISFT
;
A
#
# COMPACT_ATOMS: atom_id res chain seq x y z
N MET A 1 -2.64 -33.55 15.59
CA MET A 1 -2.86 -32.59 14.49
C MET A 1 -2.16 -33.15 13.27
N GLU A 2 -2.85 -33.27 12.14
CA GLU A 2 -2.18 -33.65 10.89
C GLU A 2 -1.14 -32.58 10.56
N THR A 3 0.11 -33.01 10.40
CA THR A 3 1.22 -32.13 10.06
C THR A 3 1.57 -32.32 8.60
N ILE A 4 1.78 -31.22 7.88
CA ILE A 4 2.26 -31.22 6.51
C ILE A 4 3.71 -30.71 6.57
N PHE A 5 4.66 -31.50 6.09
CA PHE A 5 6.11 -31.23 6.22
C PHE A 5 6.59 -30.98 7.66
N GLY A 6 5.91 -31.54 8.66
CA GLY A 6 6.23 -31.36 10.08
C GLY A 6 5.69 -30.05 10.70
N LEU A 7 4.95 -29.24 9.94
CA LEU A 7 4.23 -28.07 10.44
C LEU A 7 2.76 -28.41 10.69
N ASP A 8 2.20 -27.87 11.77
CA ASP A 8 0.76 -27.93 11.96
C ASP A 8 0.02 -26.99 11.01
N TYR A 9 -1.26 -27.27 10.80
CA TYR A 9 -2.08 -26.56 9.83
C TYR A 9 -2.17 -25.05 10.09
N PRO A 10 -2.38 -24.56 11.34
CA PRO A 10 -2.41 -23.12 11.61
C PRO A 10 -1.07 -22.44 11.30
N THR A 11 0.07 -23.06 11.64
CA THR A 11 1.38 -22.47 11.34
C THR A 11 1.63 -22.42 9.85
N LEU A 12 1.26 -23.47 9.10
CA LEU A 12 1.40 -23.49 7.65
C LEU A 12 0.61 -22.33 7.00
N TRP A 13 -0.66 -22.14 7.37
CA TRP A 13 -1.46 -21.03 6.85
C TRP A 13 -0.94 -19.67 7.28
N PHE A 14 -0.45 -19.54 8.50
CA PHE A 14 0.19 -18.31 8.97
C PHE A 14 1.40 -17.95 8.09
N LEU A 15 2.24 -18.91 7.74
CA LEU A 15 3.37 -18.71 6.83
C LEU A 15 2.92 -18.34 5.41
N ILE A 16 1.87 -18.99 4.89
CA ILE A 16 1.31 -18.66 3.57
C ILE A 16 0.79 -17.23 3.55
N VAL A 17 -0.05 -16.86 4.52
CA VAL A 17 -0.62 -15.51 4.63
C VAL A 17 0.48 -14.47 4.81
N GLY A 18 1.44 -14.72 5.72
CA GLY A 18 2.59 -13.83 5.92
C GLY A 18 3.43 -13.69 4.65
N GLY A 19 3.66 -14.78 3.92
CA GLY A 19 4.38 -14.75 2.64
C GLY A 19 3.64 -13.95 1.56
N LEU A 20 2.32 -14.09 1.46
CA LEU A 20 1.49 -13.37 0.49
C LEU A 20 1.49 -11.86 0.75
N PHE A 21 1.26 -11.44 2.01
CA PHE A 21 1.30 -10.01 2.36
C PHE A 21 2.72 -9.42 2.29
N SER A 22 3.75 -10.19 2.61
CA SER A 22 5.14 -9.76 2.41
C SER A 22 5.45 -9.59 0.92
N GLY A 23 5.02 -10.54 0.10
CA GLY A 23 5.14 -10.47 -1.36
C GLY A 23 4.42 -9.25 -1.93
N TYR A 24 3.20 -9.00 -1.49
CA TYR A 24 2.45 -7.79 -1.85
C TYR A 24 3.17 -6.50 -1.44
N ALA A 25 3.68 -6.42 -0.21
CA ALA A 25 4.44 -5.27 0.27
C ALA A 25 5.75 -5.05 -0.52
N ILE A 26 6.37 -6.11 -1.04
CA ILE A 26 7.55 -6.00 -1.90
C ILE A 26 7.15 -5.56 -3.31
N LEU A 27 6.18 -6.23 -3.91
CA LEU A 27 5.82 -6.05 -5.32
C LEU A 27 5.04 -4.75 -5.54
N ASP A 28 4.00 -4.50 -4.78
CA ASP A 28 3.19 -3.28 -4.93
C ASP A 28 3.77 -2.10 -4.13
N GLY A 29 4.67 -2.37 -3.18
CA GLY A 29 5.33 -1.34 -2.38
C GLY A 29 6.11 -0.33 -3.19
N PHE A 30 6.82 -0.76 -4.24
CA PHE A 30 7.51 0.17 -5.12
C PHE A 30 6.55 0.95 -6.02
N ASP A 31 5.40 0.38 -6.38
CA ASP A 31 4.37 1.05 -7.18
C ASP A 31 3.72 2.19 -6.37
N PHE A 32 3.35 1.92 -5.11
CA PHE A 32 2.89 2.96 -4.18
C PHE A 32 3.93 4.07 -4.02
N GLY A 33 5.19 3.71 -3.80
CA GLY A 33 6.26 4.68 -3.65
C GLY A 33 6.49 5.53 -4.90
N ALA A 34 6.50 4.91 -6.08
CA ALA A 34 6.65 5.62 -7.35
C ALA A 34 5.50 6.61 -7.58
N GLY A 35 4.27 6.23 -7.25
CA GLY A 35 3.10 7.11 -7.31
C GLY A 35 3.12 8.23 -6.27
N ALA A 36 3.62 7.99 -5.05
CA ALA A 36 3.78 9.01 -4.03
C ALA A 36 4.77 10.12 -4.45
N TRP A 37 5.82 9.76 -5.19
CA TRP A 37 6.77 10.75 -5.74
C TRP A 37 6.27 11.46 -7.00
N HIS A 38 5.19 11.00 -7.62
CA HIS A 38 4.78 11.42 -8.96
C HIS A 38 4.61 12.93 -9.14
N LEU A 39 3.97 13.60 -8.19
CA LEU A 39 3.75 15.05 -8.23
C LEU A 39 5.03 15.87 -7.99
N PHE A 40 6.08 15.26 -7.45
CA PHE A 40 7.38 15.91 -7.29
C PHE A 40 8.14 15.99 -8.62
N PHE A 41 7.72 15.29 -9.67
CA PHE A 41 8.29 15.44 -11.01
C PHE A 41 7.69 16.67 -11.71
N ASN A 42 8.55 17.59 -12.17
CA ASN A 42 8.12 18.88 -12.74
C ASN A 42 7.86 18.82 -14.24
N LYS A 43 8.49 17.86 -14.94
CA LYS A 43 8.37 17.68 -16.39
C LYS A 43 7.40 16.56 -16.71
N GLU A 44 6.56 16.79 -17.71
CA GLU A 44 5.62 15.78 -18.22
C GLU A 44 6.36 14.51 -18.69
N GLU A 45 7.50 14.68 -19.34
CA GLU A 45 8.38 13.56 -19.75
C GLU A 45 8.81 12.70 -18.54
N SER A 46 9.22 13.33 -17.45
CA SER A 46 9.62 12.61 -16.23
C SER A 46 8.45 11.85 -15.59
N ARG A 47 7.26 12.45 -15.55
CA ARG A 47 6.04 11.78 -15.06
C ARG A 47 5.68 10.58 -15.93
N ARG A 48 5.77 10.73 -17.25
CA ARG A 48 5.47 9.66 -18.20
C ARG A 48 6.46 8.51 -18.09
N ILE A 49 7.76 8.80 -17.95
CA ILE A 49 8.79 7.77 -17.75
C ILE A 49 8.53 6.99 -16.47
N ALA A 50 8.27 7.69 -15.35
CA ALA A 50 7.99 7.03 -14.07
C ALA A 50 6.72 6.16 -14.12
N LEU A 51 5.64 6.67 -14.72
CA LEU A 51 4.40 5.92 -14.88
C LEU A 51 4.58 4.69 -15.78
N ASN A 52 5.29 4.83 -16.90
CA ASN A 52 5.57 3.72 -17.82
C ASN A 52 6.49 2.66 -17.21
N ALA A 53 7.29 2.99 -16.21
CA ALA A 53 8.13 2.01 -15.49
C ALA A 53 7.29 1.07 -14.60
N VAL A 54 6.10 1.51 -14.16
CA VAL A 54 5.18 0.77 -13.28
C VAL A 54 4.03 0.14 -14.08
N GLY A 55 3.56 0.81 -15.13
CA GLY A 55 2.40 0.42 -15.95
C GLY A 55 2.33 -1.05 -16.39
N PRO A 56 3.44 -1.71 -16.78
CA PRO A 56 3.40 -3.12 -17.20
C PRO A 56 3.25 -4.15 -16.08
N VAL A 57 3.45 -3.77 -14.81
CA VAL A 57 3.56 -4.73 -13.69
C VAL A 57 2.53 -4.53 -12.58
N TRP A 58 1.99 -3.31 -12.40
CA TRP A 58 1.11 -2.99 -11.26
C TRP A 58 -0.13 -3.88 -11.15
N ASP A 59 -0.78 -4.19 -12.28
CA ASP A 59 -2.00 -5.01 -12.29
C ASP A 59 -1.71 -6.45 -11.83
N GLY A 60 -0.53 -6.98 -12.17
CA GLY A 60 -0.06 -8.26 -11.68
C GLY A 60 0.31 -8.23 -10.19
N ASN A 61 0.82 -7.11 -9.70
CA ASN A 61 1.18 -6.94 -8.28
C ASN A 61 -0.08 -6.92 -7.39
N GLU A 62 -1.17 -6.31 -7.85
CA GLU A 62 -2.47 -6.27 -7.14
C GLU A 62 -3.07 -7.66 -6.89
N VAL A 63 -2.78 -8.64 -7.75
CA VAL A 63 -3.26 -10.01 -7.57
C VAL A 63 -2.79 -10.61 -6.24
N TRP A 64 -1.62 -10.20 -5.73
CA TRP A 64 -1.10 -10.67 -4.44
C TRP A 64 -1.99 -10.26 -3.27
N LEU A 65 -2.57 -9.06 -3.31
CA LEU A 65 -3.55 -8.61 -2.32
C LEU A 65 -4.81 -9.47 -2.37
N VAL A 66 -5.34 -9.73 -3.57
CA VAL A 66 -6.56 -10.51 -3.77
C VAL A 66 -6.38 -11.94 -3.25
N ILE A 67 -5.27 -12.59 -3.59
CA ILE A 67 -4.94 -13.92 -3.09
C ILE A 67 -4.66 -13.88 -1.58
N GLY A 68 -4.02 -12.83 -1.06
CA GLY A 68 -3.82 -12.63 0.37
C GLY A 68 -5.15 -12.58 1.15
N GLY A 69 -6.12 -11.81 0.66
CA GLY A 69 -7.48 -11.77 1.21
C GLY A 69 -8.21 -13.12 1.11
N GLY A 70 -8.10 -13.80 -0.03
CA GLY A 70 -8.66 -15.14 -0.20
C GLY A 70 -8.03 -16.20 0.71
N ALA A 71 -6.71 -16.12 0.91
CA ALA A 71 -5.97 -16.99 1.82
C ALA A 71 -6.35 -16.76 3.28
N LEU A 72 -6.59 -15.50 3.69
CA LEU A 72 -7.17 -15.18 4.99
C LEU A 72 -8.55 -15.80 5.16
N PHE A 73 -9.42 -15.65 4.17
CA PHE A 73 -10.76 -16.24 4.20
C PHE A 73 -10.73 -17.77 4.30
N ALA A 74 -9.81 -18.43 3.58
CA ALA A 74 -9.69 -19.88 3.57
C ALA A 74 -8.99 -20.45 4.82
N GLY A 75 -7.91 -19.83 5.27
CA GLY A 75 -7.08 -20.30 6.38
C GLY A 75 -7.56 -19.83 7.75
N PHE A 76 -8.10 -18.61 7.85
CA PHE A 76 -8.52 -17.96 9.10
C PHE A 76 -9.85 -17.19 8.92
N PRO A 77 -10.97 -17.88 8.65
CA PRO A 77 -12.24 -17.24 8.28
C PRO A 77 -12.80 -16.29 9.34
N GLU A 78 -12.64 -16.64 10.63
CA GLU A 78 -13.08 -15.79 11.75
C GLU A 78 -12.26 -14.51 11.82
N MET A 79 -10.94 -14.60 11.69
CA MET A 79 -10.06 -13.42 11.63
C MET A 79 -10.40 -12.54 10.42
N TYR A 80 -10.65 -13.15 9.25
CA TYR A 80 -11.11 -12.42 8.07
C TYR A 80 -12.40 -11.65 8.36
N ALA A 81 -13.42 -12.32 8.89
CA ALA A 81 -14.72 -11.70 9.16
C ALA A 81 -14.60 -10.56 10.19
N THR A 82 -13.90 -10.80 11.31
CA THR A 82 -13.70 -9.81 12.36
C THR A 82 -12.85 -8.63 11.88
N LEU A 83 -11.74 -8.86 11.16
CA LEU A 83 -10.86 -7.78 10.71
C LEU A 83 -11.58 -6.83 9.73
N PHE A 84 -12.22 -7.38 8.69
CA PHE A 84 -12.90 -6.58 7.67
C PHE A 84 -14.15 -5.86 8.21
N SER A 85 -14.89 -6.49 9.14
CA SER A 85 -16.06 -5.84 9.76
C SER A 85 -15.67 -4.77 10.77
N SER A 86 -14.66 -5.02 11.61
CA SER A 86 -14.16 -4.06 12.61
C SER A 86 -13.57 -2.82 11.95
N MET A 87 -12.81 -3.01 10.87
CA MET A 87 -12.13 -1.93 10.15
C MET A 87 -12.81 -1.58 8.82
N TYR A 88 -14.14 -1.65 8.79
CA TYR A 88 -14.94 -1.41 7.58
C TYR A 88 -14.58 -0.09 6.87
N VAL A 89 -14.51 1.01 7.61
CA VAL A 89 -14.22 2.34 7.04
C VAL A 89 -12.82 2.38 6.39
N PRO A 90 -11.72 1.99 7.07
CA PRO A 90 -10.40 1.86 6.44
C PRO A 90 -10.39 1.02 5.18
N PHE A 91 -11.02 -0.16 5.18
CA PHE A 91 -11.06 -1.04 4.00
C PHE A 91 -11.89 -0.47 2.85
N MET A 92 -12.99 0.22 3.14
CA MET A 92 -13.77 0.91 2.11
C MET A 92 -12.98 2.05 1.47
N LEU A 93 -12.27 2.85 2.27
CA LEU A 93 -11.37 3.87 1.75
C LEU A 93 -10.24 3.27 0.92
N PHE A 94 -9.66 2.17 1.41
CA PHE A 94 -8.60 1.45 0.70
C PHE A 94 -9.07 0.97 -0.68
N LEU A 95 -10.25 0.35 -0.76
CA LEU A 95 -10.86 -0.07 -2.03
C LEU A 95 -11.10 1.10 -2.99
N VAL A 96 -11.59 2.23 -2.48
CA VAL A 96 -11.78 3.45 -3.28
C VAL A 96 -10.45 3.92 -3.88
N PHE A 97 -9.38 3.95 -3.08
CA PHE A 97 -8.06 4.37 -3.56
C PHE A 97 -7.44 3.37 -4.54
N ILE A 98 -7.66 2.06 -4.40
CA ILE A 98 -7.24 1.08 -5.41
C ILE A 98 -7.91 1.39 -6.76
N ILE A 99 -9.23 1.61 -6.75
CA ILE A 99 -9.97 1.94 -7.98
C ILE A 99 -9.43 3.23 -8.60
N PHE A 100 -9.27 4.30 -7.80
CA PHE A 100 -8.74 5.55 -8.33
C PHE A 100 -7.31 5.42 -8.85
N ARG A 101 -6.46 4.60 -8.23
CA ARG A 101 -5.12 4.34 -8.72
C ARG A 101 -5.16 3.67 -10.09
N ALA A 102 -5.89 2.56 -10.21
CA ALA A 102 -6.05 1.80 -11.46
C ALA A 102 -6.56 2.70 -12.60
N VAL A 103 -7.67 3.42 -12.35
CA VAL A 103 -8.25 4.34 -13.32
C VAL A 103 -7.28 5.46 -13.68
N SER A 104 -6.54 6.01 -12.73
CA SER A 104 -5.58 7.08 -13.02
C SER A 104 -4.47 6.62 -13.95
N ILE A 105 -3.94 5.40 -13.79
CA ILE A 105 -2.90 4.85 -14.66
C ILE A 105 -3.43 4.69 -16.09
N GLU A 106 -4.61 4.08 -16.24
CA GLU A 106 -5.23 3.78 -17.54
C GLU A 106 -5.75 5.01 -18.28
N PHE A 107 -6.38 5.95 -17.57
CA PHE A 107 -7.10 7.07 -18.18
C PHE A 107 -6.23 8.30 -18.42
N ARG A 108 -5.10 8.46 -17.70
CA ARG A 108 -4.24 9.65 -17.80
C ARG A 108 -3.86 10.00 -19.24
N SER A 109 -3.55 8.98 -20.05
CA SER A 109 -3.06 9.17 -21.43
C SER A 109 -4.15 9.12 -22.50
N LYS A 110 -5.43 8.99 -22.12
CA LYS A 110 -6.56 8.93 -23.08
C LYS A 110 -6.89 10.29 -23.70
N GLU A 111 -6.65 11.38 -22.97
CA GLU A 111 -6.89 12.75 -23.45
C GLU A 111 -5.63 13.61 -23.30
N GLU A 112 -5.44 14.55 -24.23
CA GLU A 112 -4.27 15.43 -24.26
C GLU A 112 -4.42 16.70 -23.42
N MET A 113 -5.63 16.98 -22.96
CA MET A 113 -5.94 18.19 -22.20
C MET A 113 -5.11 18.29 -20.91
N LYS A 114 -4.51 19.46 -20.66
CA LYS A 114 -3.65 19.69 -19.48
C LYS A 114 -4.37 19.46 -18.16
N TRP A 115 -5.65 19.87 -18.07
CA TRP A 115 -6.45 19.69 -16.87
C TRP A 115 -6.75 18.21 -16.62
N TRP A 116 -7.03 17.43 -17.68
CA TRP A 116 -7.26 15.99 -17.62
C TRP A 116 -6.04 15.27 -17.04
N ARG A 117 -4.86 15.46 -17.64
CA ARG A 117 -3.61 14.85 -17.16
C ARG A 117 -3.28 15.25 -15.73
N LYS A 118 -3.48 16.53 -15.37
CA LYS A 118 -3.24 17.02 -14.02
C LYS A 118 -4.18 16.39 -12.99
N SER A 119 -5.47 16.23 -13.31
CA SER A 119 -6.43 15.57 -12.42
C SER A 119 -6.02 14.13 -12.15
N TRP A 120 -5.63 13.37 -13.18
CA TRP A 120 -5.16 11.99 -13.02
C TRP A 120 -3.79 11.90 -12.35
N ASP A 121 -2.87 12.84 -12.59
CA ASP A 121 -1.61 12.93 -11.84
C ASP A 121 -1.85 13.08 -10.33
N ILE A 122 -2.82 13.92 -9.96
CA ILE A 122 -3.19 14.15 -8.55
C ILE A 122 -3.86 12.92 -7.96
N ALA A 123 -4.86 12.35 -8.66
CA ALA A 123 -5.57 11.16 -8.22
C ALA A 123 -4.63 9.96 -8.05
N TYR A 124 -3.70 9.74 -8.99
CA TYR A 124 -2.68 8.71 -8.91
C TYR A 124 -1.79 8.89 -7.67
N SER A 125 -1.30 10.12 -7.44
CA SER A 125 -0.38 10.38 -6.33
C SER A 125 -1.07 10.29 -4.97
N ILE A 126 -2.28 10.86 -4.82
CA ILE A 126 -3.05 10.76 -3.58
C ILE A 126 -3.38 9.30 -3.26
N SER A 127 -3.86 8.54 -4.25
CA SER A 127 -4.20 7.13 -4.04
C SER A 127 -2.97 6.33 -3.63
N SER A 128 -1.84 6.55 -4.30
CA SER A 128 -0.57 5.86 -4.00
C SER A 128 0.03 6.22 -2.64
N ILE A 129 -0.33 7.37 -2.06
CA ILE A 129 0.03 7.76 -0.69
C ILE A 129 -0.93 7.13 0.32
N MET A 130 -2.22 7.17 0.03
CA MET A 130 -3.26 6.71 0.95
C MET A 130 -3.29 5.20 1.13
N LEU A 131 -2.98 4.41 0.09
CA LEU A 131 -2.94 2.95 0.17
C LEU A 131 -1.92 2.43 1.21
N PRO A 132 -0.62 2.75 1.14
CA PRO A 132 0.35 2.29 2.15
C PRO A 132 0.10 2.92 3.53
N PHE A 133 -0.42 4.16 3.59
CA PHE A 133 -0.79 4.77 4.87
C PHE A 133 -1.93 4.00 5.56
N LEU A 134 -3.01 3.69 4.83
CA LEU A 134 -4.14 2.92 5.37
C LEU A 134 -3.74 1.50 5.76
N LEU A 135 -2.87 0.83 4.98
CA LEU A 135 -2.31 -0.47 5.36
C LEU A 135 -1.55 -0.39 6.67
N GLY A 136 -0.71 0.63 6.86
CA GLY A 136 0.00 0.83 8.12
C GLY A 136 -0.94 1.15 9.28
N VAL A 137 -2.01 1.93 9.05
CA VAL A 137 -3.06 2.17 10.07
C VAL A 137 -3.75 0.87 10.48
N VAL A 138 -4.11 0.01 9.52
CA VAL A 138 -4.69 -1.31 9.79
C VAL A 138 -3.72 -2.17 10.61
N LEU A 139 -2.46 -2.28 10.18
CA LEU A 139 -1.45 -3.04 10.91
C LEU A 139 -1.21 -2.50 12.33
N GLY A 140 -1.16 -1.18 12.50
CA GLY A 140 -0.99 -0.56 13.82
C GLY A 140 -2.14 -0.88 14.77
N ASN A 141 -3.39 -0.88 14.29
CA ASN A 141 -4.54 -1.28 15.11
C ASN A 141 -4.54 -2.78 15.43
N VAL A 142 -4.15 -3.63 14.47
CA VAL A 142 -4.02 -5.09 14.72
C VAL A 142 -2.96 -5.36 15.78
N LEU A 143 -1.83 -4.65 15.75
CA LEU A 143 -0.75 -4.77 16.74
C LEU A 143 -1.16 -4.24 18.13
N GLN A 144 -1.91 -3.14 18.19
CA GLN A 144 -2.41 -2.58 19.44
C GLN A 144 -3.56 -3.38 20.05
N GLY A 145 -4.28 -4.14 19.21
CA GLY A 145 -5.47 -4.88 19.57
C GLY A 145 -6.75 -4.07 19.35
N LEU A 146 -7.81 -4.76 18.92
CA LEU A 146 -9.13 -4.18 18.72
C LEU A 146 -10.04 -4.50 19.91
N PRO A 147 -10.93 -3.59 20.33
CA PRO A 147 -11.96 -3.87 21.32
C PRO A 147 -13.02 -4.80 20.73
N LEU A 148 -12.90 -6.09 21.04
CA LEU A 148 -13.81 -7.15 20.60
C LEU A 148 -14.59 -7.72 21.80
N ASP A 149 -15.84 -8.11 21.58
CA ASP A 149 -16.62 -8.88 22.56
C ASP A 149 -16.29 -10.39 22.51
N LYS A 150 -17.06 -11.20 23.26
CA LYS A 150 -16.87 -12.65 23.35
C LYS A 150 -17.20 -13.40 22.05
N ASP A 151 -17.97 -12.77 21.17
CA ASP A 151 -18.38 -13.32 19.87
C ASP A 151 -17.54 -12.72 18.72
N PHE A 152 -16.42 -12.05 19.06
CA PHE A 152 -15.51 -11.37 18.14
C PHE A 152 -16.15 -10.24 17.31
N HIS A 153 -17.24 -9.66 17.81
CA HIS A 153 -17.80 -8.44 17.25
C HIS A 153 -17.06 -7.22 17.79
N TYR A 154 -16.81 -6.27 16.90
CA TYR A 154 -16.25 -4.97 17.27
C TYR A 154 -17.22 -4.18 18.13
N VAL A 155 -16.77 -3.79 19.32
CA VAL A 155 -17.53 -2.99 20.29
C VAL A 155 -16.89 -1.62 20.56
N GLY A 156 -15.84 -1.28 19.80
CA GLY A 156 -15.21 0.04 19.88
C GLY A 156 -16.09 1.14 19.30
N GLY A 157 -15.65 2.38 19.49
CA GLY A 157 -16.34 3.55 18.96
C GLY A 157 -16.21 3.71 17.45
N PRO A 158 -17.05 4.58 16.87
CA PRO A 158 -17.25 4.65 15.43
C PRO A 158 -16.20 5.55 14.72
N PHE A 159 -16.10 5.35 13.40
CA PHE A 159 -15.48 6.21 12.36
C PHE A 159 -14.02 6.65 12.48
N PHE A 160 -13.46 6.96 13.65
CA PHE A 160 -12.11 7.52 13.78
C PHE A 160 -11.28 6.89 14.90
N GLU A 161 -11.82 5.93 15.65
CA GLU A 161 -11.09 5.28 16.73
C GLU A 161 -9.83 4.53 16.24
N PHE A 162 -9.84 4.10 14.98
CA PHE A 162 -8.67 3.52 14.34
C PHE A 162 -7.56 4.53 14.02
N LEU A 163 -7.80 5.85 14.10
CA LEU A 163 -6.80 6.91 13.92
C LEU A 163 -6.18 7.32 15.26
N ASN A 164 -5.75 6.34 16.04
CA ASN A 164 -4.99 6.61 17.25
C ASN A 164 -3.53 6.99 16.91
N PRO A 165 -2.80 7.65 17.84
CA PRO A 165 -1.44 8.10 17.56
C PRO A 165 -0.47 6.98 17.12
N TYR A 166 -0.64 5.76 17.65
CA TYR A 166 0.19 4.62 17.31
C TYR A 166 -0.06 4.14 15.88
N SER A 167 -1.32 3.93 15.50
CA SER A 167 -1.68 3.51 14.14
C SER A 167 -1.33 4.56 13.09
N LEU A 168 -1.46 5.86 13.41
CA LEU A 168 -1.02 6.95 12.55
C LEU A 168 0.49 6.93 12.33
N MET A 169 1.27 6.69 13.39
CA MET A 169 2.73 6.56 13.29
C MET A 169 3.13 5.36 12.42
N VAL A 170 2.48 4.21 12.60
CA VAL A 170 2.70 3.03 11.74
C VAL A 170 2.30 3.30 10.29
N GLY A 171 1.19 4.01 10.07
CA GLY A 171 0.76 4.48 8.74
C GLY A 171 1.80 5.34 8.04
N VAL A 172 2.30 6.36 8.73
CA VAL A 172 3.35 7.26 8.21
C VAL A 172 4.65 6.51 7.94
N THR A 173 5.04 5.61 8.85
CA THR A 173 6.25 4.78 8.69
C THR A 173 6.14 3.86 7.48
N THR A 174 4.98 3.24 7.29
CA THR A 174 4.71 2.35 6.15
C THR A 174 4.77 3.14 4.84
N LEU A 175 4.14 4.32 4.79
CA LEU A 175 4.25 5.23 3.65
C LEU A 175 5.71 5.60 3.35
N ALA A 176 6.49 5.98 4.38
CA ALA A 176 7.89 6.37 4.20
C ALA A 176 8.76 5.22 3.67
N LEU A 177 8.50 3.99 4.14
CA LEU A 177 9.13 2.77 3.65
C LEU A 177 8.82 2.56 2.16
N MET A 178 7.55 2.63 1.77
CA MET A 178 7.13 2.44 0.38
C MET A 178 7.67 3.55 -0.53
N MET A 179 7.66 4.80 -0.08
CA MET A 179 8.30 5.92 -0.79
C MET A 179 9.79 5.65 -1.06
N THR A 180 10.51 5.13 -0.06
CA THR A 180 11.92 4.75 -0.23
C THR A 180 12.06 3.62 -1.25
N HIS A 181 11.24 2.58 -1.16
CA HIS A 181 11.24 1.45 -2.09
C HIS A 181 10.98 1.91 -3.54
N GLY A 182 9.95 2.72 -3.76
CA GLY A 182 9.61 3.25 -5.09
C GLY A 182 10.70 4.15 -5.68
N ALA A 183 11.38 4.95 -4.86
CA ALA A 183 12.52 5.74 -5.33
C ALA A 183 13.70 4.85 -5.78
N ILE A 184 13.99 3.78 -5.03
CA ILE A 184 15.02 2.79 -5.42
C ILE A 184 14.64 2.13 -6.74
N TYR A 185 13.39 1.66 -6.87
CA TYR A 185 12.91 1.05 -8.11
C TYR A 185 13.03 1.99 -9.31
N LEU A 186 12.57 3.24 -9.17
CA LEU A 186 12.67 4.23 -10.24
C LEU A 186 14.13 4.58 -10.59
N LEU A 187 15.05 4.59 -9.64
CA LEU A 187 16.49 4.78 -9.94
C LEU A 187 17.04 3.66 -10.82
N LEU A 188 16.60 2.42 -10.64
CA LEU A 188 17.00 1.29 -11.50
C LEU A 188 16.45 1.39 -12.92
N LYS A 189 15.41 2.21 -13.14
CA LYS A 189 14.70 2.35 -14.42
C LYS A 189 14.94 3.69 -15.12
N THR A 190 15.75 4.59 -14.55
CA THR A 190 15.89 5.96 -15.05
C THR A 190 17.35 6.39 -15.12
N GLU A 191 17.62 7.35 -16.02
CA GLU A 191 18.95 7.90 -16.26
C GLU A 191 18.95 9.43 -16.28
N GLY A 192 20.14 10.03 -16.38
CA GLY A 192 20.34 11.46 -16.60
C GLY A 192 19.72 12.35 -15.52
N ARG A 193 18.95 13.36 -15.93
CA ARG A 193 18.38 14.36 -15.01
C ARG A 193 17.33 13.78 -14.05
N LEU A 194 16.56 12.78 -14.51
CA LEU A 194 15.54 12.14 -13.69
C LEU A 194 16.21 11.29 -12.60
N TYR A 195 17.24 10.53 -12.95
CA TYR A 195 18.07 9.80 -12.00
C TYR A 195 18.63 10.73 -10.91
N ALA A 196 19.28 11.84 -11.28
CA ALA A 196 19.85 12.78 -10.33
C ALA A 196 18.80 13.36 -9.36
N LYS A 197 17.60 13.66 -9.88
CA LYS A 197 16.48 14.12 -9.05
C LYS A 197 15.99 13.03 -8.10
N LEU A 198 15.84 11.80 -8.58
CA LEU A 198 15.44 10.66 -7.77
C LEU A 198 16.45 10.33 -6.68
N THR A 199 17.75 10.53 -6.90
CA THR A 199 18.77 10.35 -5.85
C THR A 199 18.54 11.31 -4.69
N ILE A 200 18.16 12.56 -4.97
CA ILE A 200 17.81 13.54 -3.94
C ILE A 200 16.53 13.11 -3.21
N LEU A 201 15.49 12.71 -3.95
CA LEU A 201 14.23 12.25 -3.35
C LEU A 201 14.42 10.99 -2.50
N LEU A 202 15.25 10.05 -2.95
CA LEU A 202 15.60 8.85 -2.18
C LEU A 202 16.25 9.22 -0.85
N ARG A 203 17.24 10.14 -0.87
CA ARG A 203 17.88 10.59 0.37
C ARG A 203 16.84 11.19 1.33
N SER A 204 15.95 12.05 0.84
CA SER A 204 14.86 12.61 1.65
C SER A 204 13.91 11.53 2.16
N GLY A 205 13.57 10.53 1.34
CA GLY A 205 12.73 9.39 1.71
C GLY A 205 13.35 8.55 2.83
N ILE A 206 14.65 8.25 2.75
CA ILE A 206 15.38 7.51 3.78
C ILE A 206 15.40 8.29 5.10
N ILE A 207 15.69 9.60 5.06
CA ILE A 207 15.67 10.45 6.26
C ILE A 207 14.27 10.46 6.87
N PHE A 208 13.24 10.64 6.03
CA PHE A 208 11.85 10.63 6.48
C PHE A 208 11.47 9.29 7.12
N PHE A 209 11.87 8.17 6.51
CA PHE A 209 11.66 6.84 7.05
C PHE A 209 12.32 6.66 8.42
N ILE A 210 13.60 7.03 8.56
CA ILE A 210 14.33 6.95 9.82
C ILE A 210 13.62 7.76 10.91
N ILE A 211 13.20 9.00 10.61
CA ILE A 211 12.51 9.86 11.59
C ILE A 211 11.13 9.30 11.95
N SER A 212 10.39 8.75 10.98
CA SER A 212 9.06 8.19 11.25
C SER A 212 9.11 6.89 12.05
N PHE A 213 10.19 6.13 11.93
CA PHE A 213 10.38 4.84 12.56
C PHE A 213 10.84 4.95 14.03
N THR A 214 11.52 6.03 14.39
CA THR A 214 12.02 6.31 15.76
C THR A 214 10.95 6.87 16.67
#